data_AF-A0A956LL74-F1
#
_entry.id   AF-A0A956LL74-F1
#
_cell.length_a   1.000
_cell.length_b   1.000
_cell.length_c   1.000
_cell.angle_alpha   90.00
_cell.angle_beta   90.00
_cell.angle_gamma   90.00
#
_symmetry.space_group_name_H-M   'P 1'
#
loop_
_entity.id
_entity.type
_entity.pdbx_description
1 polymer ?
#
loop_
_entity_poly.entity_id
_entity_poly.type
_entity_poly.pdbx_seq_one_letter_code
_entity_poly.pdbx_strand_id
1 'polypeptide(L)'
;LFDRLARLGHALIDAHLLRSAPAEPRFWLAGDGAAEVAPRMPRYDEAGQRARINPRRAFTPVPPAVWAFKVGGYAVCRKWLAARRGRALTPDEVSTFRQVLWAISLTLRVQAELDAAIAAAGGWPGAFQAAPGDLEA
;
A
#
# COMPACT_ATOMS: atom_id res chain seq x y z
N LEU A 1 -17.70 -10.64 -15.60
CA LEU A 1 -16.38 -10.02 -15.34
C LEU A 1 -16.51 -8.61 -14.76
N PHE A 2 -17.27 -7.72 -15.42
CA PHE A 2 -17.45 -6.31 -15.04
C PHE A 2 -17.71 -6.09 -13.54
N ASP A 3 -18.73 -6.72 -12.94
CA ASP A 3 -19.06 -6.52 -11.52
C ASP A 3 -17.91 -6.85 -10.56
N ARG A 4 -17.09 -7.86 -10.91
CA ARG A 4 -15.93 -8.22 -10.11
C ARG A 4 -14.86 -7.13 -10.19
N LEU A 5 -14.58 -6.60 -11.39
CA LEU A 5 -13.65 -5.50 -11.57
C LEU A 5 -14.14 -4.22 -10.87
N ALA A 6 -15.44 -3.92 -10.95
CA ALA A 6 -16.05 -2.78 -10.27
C ALA A 6 -15.89 -2.85 -8.74
N ARG A 7 -16.16 -4.02 -8.14
CA ARG A 7 -15.95 -4.23 -6.69
C ARG A 7 -14.48 -4.06 -6.28
N LEU A 8 -13.55 -4.63 -7.05
CA LEU A 8 -12.12 -4.50 -6.79
C LEU A 8 -11.64 -3.05 -6.93
N GLY A 9 -12.13 -2.33 -7.95
CA GLY A 9 -11.90 -0.91 -8.13
C GLY A 9 -12.41 -0.06 -6.97
N HIS A 10 -13.60 -0.37 -6.45
CA HIS A 10 -14.14 0.30 -5.26
C HIS A 10 -13.27 0.08 -4.02
N ALA A 11 -12.80 -1.15 -3.80
CA ALA A 11 -11.87 -1.45 -2.72
C ALA A 11 -10.56 -0.65 -2.82
N LEU A 12 -10.05 -0.43 -4.05
CA LEU A 12 -8.90 0.46 -4.26
C LEU A 12 -9.25 1.91 -3.91
N ILE A 13 -10.40 2.43 -4.34
CA ILE A 13 -10.82 3.80 -4.03
C ILE A 13 -10.86 4.00 -2.50
N ASP A 14 -11.52 3.11 -1.77
CA ASP A 14 -11.62 3.22 -0.31
C ASP A 14 -10.26 3.12 0.38
N ALA A 15 -9.38 2.25 -0.12
CA ALA A 15 -8.02 2.12 0.39
C ALA A 15 -7.23 3.42 0.23
N HIS A 16 -7.29 4.05 -0.94
CA HIS A 16 -6.52 5.27 -1.24
C HIS A 16 -7.11 6.53 -0.60
N LEU A 17 -8.40 6.50 -0.25
CA LEU A 17 -9.04 7.52 0.59
C LEU A 17 -8.90 7.24 2.09
N LEU A 18 -8.17 6.18 2.46
CA LEU A 18 -7.96 5.72 3.84
C LEU A 18 -9.26 5.43 4.60
N ARG A 19 -10.33 5.07 3.89
CA ARG A 19 -11.66 4.76 4.45
C ARG A 19 -11.78 3.31 4.94
N SER A 20 -10.87 2.44 4.49
CA SER A 20 -10.90 1.00 4.75
C SER A 20 -9.80 0.54 5.71
N ALA A 21 -9.48 1.35 6.74
CA ALA A 21 -8.50 0.96 7.74
C ALA A 21 -8.94 -0.33 8.46
N PRO A 22 -8.02 -1.25 8.78
CA PRO A 22 -8.37 -2.50 9.47
C PRO A 22 -8.76 -2.18 10.92
N ALA A 23 -9.68 -2.97 11.48
CA ALA A 23 -10.09 -2.83 12.89
C ALA A 23 -8.92 -2.97 13.86
N GLU A 24 -7.97 -3.84 13.54
CA GLU A 24 -6.75 -4.07 14.33
C GLU A 24 -5.51 -3.55 13.58
N PRO A 25 -4.53 -2.92 14.28
CA PRO A 25 -3.34 -2.43 13.62
C PRO A 25 -2.50 -3.59 13.09
N ARG A 26 -2.16 -3.56 11.79
CA ARG A 26 -1.25 -4.56 11.20
C ARG A 26 0.20 -4.11 11.13
N PHE A 27 0.42 -2.81 11.33
CA PHE A 27 1.72 -2.16 11.29
C PHE A 27 1.92 -1.39 12.59
N TRP A 28 3.09 -1.58 13.20
CA TRP A 28 3.44 -1.03 14.50
C TRP A 28 4.62 -0.10 14.35
N LEU A 29 4.71 0.91 15.23
CA LEU A 29 5.96 1.64 15.43
C LEU A 29 6.67 1.02 16.64
N ALA A 30 7.61 0.13 16.38
CA ALA A 30 8.36 -0.57 17.43
C ALA A 30 9.55 0.27 17.94
N GLY A 31 10.05 -0.09 19.13
CA GLY A 31 11.22 0.52 19.77
C GLY A 31 10.88 1.38 20.99
N ASP A 32 11.83 2.23 21.40
CA ASP A 32 11.69 3.20 22.49
C ASP A 32 12.19 4.61 22.08
N GLY A 33 11.95 5.62 22.92
CA GLY A 33 12.36 7.02 22.66
C GLY A 33 11.49 7.82 21.70
N ALA A 34 11.95 8.98 21.25
CA ALA A 34 11.15 9.85 20.37
C ALA A 34 10.91 9.23 18.99
N ALA A 35 9.71 9.43 18.43
CA ALA A 35 9.34 9.03 17.08
C ALA A 35 9.89 10.01 16.01
N GLU A 36 11.16 10.41 16.16
CA GLU A 36 11.82 11.34 15.24
C GLU A 36 12.27 10.64 13.96
N VAL A 37 12.00 11.26 12.81
CA VAL A 37 12.63 10.86 11.55
C VAL A 37 13.99 11.53 11.46
N ALA A 38 15.06 10.79 11.70
CA ALA A 38 16.42 11.33 11.73
C ALA A 38 16.89 11.86 10.35
N PRO A 39 17.88 12.77 10.28
CA PRO A 39 18.30 13.42 9.03
C PRO A 39 18.69 12.47 7.87
N ARG A 40 19.21 11.27 8.17
CA ARG A 40 19.64 10.26 7.17
C ARG A 40 18.65 9.09 7.01
N MET A 41 17.39 9.29 7.40
CA MET A 41 16.30 8.30 7.37
C MET A 41 15.23 8.71 6.34
N PRO A 42 14.28 7.84 5.96
CA PRO A 42 14.13 6.45 6.37
C PRO A 42 15.16 5.51 5.73
N ARG A 43 15.45 4.41 6.40
CA ARG A 43 16.21 3.27 5.86
C ARG A 43 15.38 2.00 5.99
N TYR A 44 15.55 1.08 5.04
CA TYR A 44 14.85 -0.18 5.06
C TYR A 44 15.80 -1.31 5.46
N ASP A 45 15.33 -2.14 6.38
CA ASP A 45 15.97 -3.35 6.84
C ASP A 45 15.16 -4.51 6.27
N GLU A 46 15.66 -5.11 5.19
CA GLU A 46 14.96 -6.14 4.45
C GLU A 46 14.85 -7.46 5.23
N ALA A 47 15.93 -7.86 5.90
CA ALA A 47 15.98 -9.06 6.73
C ALA A 47 14.96 -8.99 7.88
N GLY A 48 14.85 -7.82 8.52
CA GLY A 48 13.88 -7.59 9.59
C GLY A 48 12.48 -7.16 9.11
N GLN A 49 12.30 -6.90 7.81
CA GLN A 49 11.12 -6.23 7.24
C GLN A 49 10.74 -4.95 8.00
N ARG A 50 11.69 -4.01 8.15
CA ARG A 50 11.48 -2.79 8.97
C ARG A 50 11.80 -1.52 8.20
N ALA A 51 10.91 -0.54 8.27
CA ALA A 51 11.18 0.82 7.84
C ALA A 51 11.66 1.66 9.04
N ARG A 52 12.98 1.82 9.16
CA ARG A 52 13.62 2.56 10.26
C ARG A 52 13.47 4.05 10.07
N ILE A 53 13.01 4.74 11.11
CA ILE A 53 12.91 6.22 11.13
C ILE A 53 14.03 6.85 11.96
N ASN A 54 14.62 6.10 12.88
CA ASN A 54 15.87 6.40 13.58
C ASN A 54 16.51 5.07 14.08
N PRO A 55 17.66 5.08 14.78
CA PRO A 55 18.28 3.84 15.26
C PRO A 55 17.43 2.99 16.21
N ARG A 56 16.53 3.64 16.99
CA ARG A 56 15.72 3.00 18.04
C ARG A 56 14.30 2.66 17.59
N ARG A 57 13.72 3.42 16.65
CA ARG A 57 12.33 3.31 16.20
C ARG A 57 12.22 2.87 14.75
N ALA A 58 11.31 1.93 14.48
CA ALA A 58 11.02 1.45 13.14
C ALA A 58 9.56 0.99 12.98
N PHE A 59 9.00 1.18 11.78
CA PHE A 59 7.73 0.56 11.42
C PHE A 59 7.94 -0.91 11.07
N THR A 60 7.10 -1.80 11.60
CA THR A 60 7.22 -3.26 11.44
C THR A 60 5.85 -3.95 11.59
N PRO A 61 5.62 -5.12 10.95
CA PRO A 61 6.39 -5.63 9.81
C PRO A 61 6.02 -4.84 8.54
N VAL A 62 7.01 -4.41 7.75
CA VAL A 62 6.82 -3.75 6.46
C VAL A 62 7.42 -4.66 5.39
N PRO A 63 6.60 -5.43 4.64
CA PRO A 63 7.10 -6.31 3.59
C PRO A 63 7.89 -5.57 2.49
N PRO A 64 8.86 -6.24 1.82
CA PRO A 64 9.66 -5.59 0.78
C PRO A 64 8.82 -4.98 -0.35
N ALA A 65 7.78 -5.68 -0.80
CA ALA A 65 6.87 -5.17 -1.82
C ALA A 65 6.13 -3.89 -1.39
N VAL A 66 5.75 -3.79 -0.10
CA VAL A 66 5.09 -2.60 0.46
C VAL A 66 6.07 -1.43 0.54
N TRP A 67 7.31 -1.68 1.00
CA TRP A 67 8.34 -0.66 1.04
C TRP A 67 8.74 -0.15 -0.34
N ALA A 68 8.87 -1.08 -1.30
CA ALA A 68 9.28 -0.80 -2.67
C ALA A 68 8.16 -0.23 -3.56
N PHE A 69 6.92 -0.20 -3.07
CA PHE A 69 5.76 0.26 -3.84
C PHE A 69 5.94 1.69 -4.35
N LYS A 70 5.62 1.88 -5.63
CA LYS A 70 5.74 3.15 -6.34
C LYS A 70 4.45 3.48 -7.08
N VAL A 71 4.16 4.77 -7.13
CA VAL A 71 3.19 5.34 -8.08
C VAL A 71 3.98 6.24 -9.03
N GLY A 72 4.10 5.83 -10.29
CA GLY A 72 5.07 6.41 -11.21
C GLY A 72 6.51 6.31 -10.65
N GLY A 73 7.25 7.42 -10.65
CA GLY A 73 8.58 7.49 -10.05
C GLY A 73 8.61 7.61 -8.52
N TYR A 74 7.45 7.75 -7.84
CA TYR A 74 7.39 8.06 -6.43
C TYR A 74 7.35 6.82 -5.54
N ALA A 75 8.46 6.55 -4.85
CA ALA A 75 8.49 5.57 -3.76
C ALA A 75 7.70 6.09 -2.55
N VAL A 76 6.47 5.61 -2.39
CA VAL A 76 5.44 6.20 -1.50
C VAL A 76 5.93 6.25 -0.05
N CYS A 77 6.30 5.11 0.51
CA CYS A 77 6.78 4.97 1.89
C CYS A 77 8.00 5.86 2.17
N ARG A 78 8.99 5.82 1.27
CA ARG A 78 10.24 6.57 1.41
C ARG A 78 9.99 8.07 1.38
N LYS A 79 9.18 8.55 0.42
CA LYS A 79 8.89 9.99 0.27
C LYS A 79 8.07 10.52 1.44
N TRP A 80 7.07 9.78 1.91
CA TRP A 80 6.21 10.18 3.03
C TRP A 80 7.03 10.42 4.31
N LEU A 81 7.95 9.50 4.64
CA LEU A 81 8.82 9.63 5.81
C LEU A 81 9.90 10.70 5.59
N ALA A 82 10.52 10.74 4.41
CA ALA A 82 11.57 11.72 4.11
C ALA A 82 11.11 13.17 4.22
N ALA A 83 9.83 13.46 3.92
CA ALA A 83 9.22 14.78 4.08
C ALA A 83 9.13 15.24 5.55
N ARG A 84 9.42 14.37 6.52
CA ARG A 84 9.31 14.61 7.96
C ARG A 84 10.65 14.53 8.69
N ARG A 85 11.77 14.53 7.96
CA ARG A 85 13.12 14.52 8.51
C ARG A 85 13.34 15.70 9.46
N GLY A 86 14.07 15.44 10.54
CA GLY A 86 14.46 16.44 11.53
C GLY A 86 13.37 16.79 12.55
N ARG A 87 12.27 16.02 12.60
CA ARG A 87 11.23 16.20 13.62
C ARG A 87 10.55 14.90 14.02
N ALA A 88 9.87 14.94 15.17
CA ALA A 88 8.99 13.88 15.64
C ALA A 88 7.73 13.77 14.80
N LEU A 89 7.30 12.52 14.56
CA LEU A 89 5.96 12.21 14.06
C LEU A 89 4.94 12.43 15.18
N THR A 90 3.83 13.08 14.87
CA THR A 90 2.70 13.14 15.80
C THR A 90 2.00 11.77 15.90
N PRO A 91 1.19 11.51 16.94
CA PRO A 91 0.39 10.30 17.01
C PRO A 91 -0.48 10.08 15.77
N ASP A 92 -1.09 11.14 15.25
CA ASP A 92 -1.90 11.10 14.04
C ASP A 92 -1.08 10.77 12.80
N GLU A 93 0.14 11.28 12.69
CA GLU A 93 1.04 10.94 11.60
C GLU A 93 1.52 9.49 11.67
N VAL A 94 1.78 8.97 12.87
CA VAL A 94 2.07 7.54 13.07
C VAL A 94 0.87 6.69 12.64
N SER A 95 -0.34 7.08 13.04
CA SER A 95 -1.58 6.41 12.62
C SER A 95 -1.78 6.46 11.10
N THR A 96 -1.65 7.65 10.51
CA THR A 96 -1.76 7.89 9.07
C THR A 96 -0.76 7.03 8.29
N PHE A 97 0.50 6.95 8.73
CA PHE A 97 1.48 6.13 8.03
C PHE A 97 1.16 4.64 8.10
N ARG A 98 0.62 4.15 9.23
CA ARG A 98 0.14 2.76 9.33
C ARG A 98 -1.01 2.50 8.36
N GLN A 99 -1.93 3.46 8.19
CA GLN A 99 -3.00 3.36 7.20
C GLN A 99 -2.46 3.38 5.77
N VAL A 100 -1.43 4.17 5.47
CA VAL A 100 -0.74 4.15 4.16
C VAL A 100 -0.11 2.79 3.88
N LEU A 101 0.61 2.21 4.85
CA LEU A 101 1.20 0.86 4.71
C LEU A 101 0.13 -0.21 4.45
N TRP A 102 -1.02 -0.07 5.12
CA TRP A 102 -2.19 -0.92 4.88
C TRP A 102 -2.79 -0.73 3.49
N ALA A 103 -3.02 0.50 3.07
CA ALA A 103 -3.55 0.80 1.74
C ALA A 103 -2.67 0.22 0.65
N ILE A 104 -1.34 0.35 0.76
CA ILE A 104 -0.39 -0.24 -0.19
C ILE A 104 -0.50 -1.77 -0.21
N SER A 105 -0.59 -2.40 0.96
CA SER A 105 -0.73 -3.86 1.07
C SER A 105 -2.02 -4.36 0.41
N LEU A 106 -3.12 -3.63 0.61
CA LEU A 106 -4.40 -3.92 -0.01
C LEU A 106 -4.33 -3.69 -1.53
N THR A 107 -3.67 -2.63 -1.99
CA THR A 107 -3.45 -2.37 -3.41
C THR A 107 -2.71 -3.50 -4.09
N LEU A 108 -1.60 -3.97 -3.52
CA LEU A 108 -0.83 -5.10 -4.06
C LEU A 108 -1.68 -6.37 -4.18
N ARG A 109 -2.48 -6.67 -3.15
CA ARG A 109 -3.41 -7.81 -3.16
C ARG A 109 -4.46 -7.67 -4.25
N VAL A 110 -5.11 -6.50 -4.33
CA VAL A 110 -6.19 -6.25 -5.28
C VAL A 110 -5.68 -6.21 -6.72
N GLN A 111 -4.49 -5.68 -6.96
CA GLN A 111 -3.84 -5.72 -8.28
C GLN A 111 -3.64 -7.17 -8.75
N ALA A 112 -3.12 -8.04 -7.88
CA ALA A 112 -2.99 -9.46 -8.22
C ALA A 112 -4.36 -10.13 -8.49
N GLU A 113 -5.40 -9.77 -7.74
CA GLU A 113 -6.77 -10.28 -7.98
C GLU A 113 -7.37 -9.78 -9.30
N LEU A 114 -7.07 -8.53 -9.69
CA LEU A 114 -7.48 -7.96 -10.99
C LEU A 114 -6.78 -8.71 -12.12
N ASP A 115 -5.46 -8.90 -12.04
CA ASP A 115 -4.68 -9.62 -13.05
C ASP A 115 -5.20 -11.06 -13.21
N ALA A 116 -5.45 -11.75 -12.11
CA ALA A 116 -6.02 -13.10 -12.13
C ALA A 116 -7.44 -13.14 -12.73
N ALA A 117 -8.28 -12.16 -12.43
CA ALA A 117 -9.64 -12.08 -12.97
C ALA A 117 -9.63 -11.83 -14.49
N ILE A 118 -8.72 -10.98 -14.97
CA ILE A 118 -8.55 -10.69 -16.41
C ILE A 118 -7.98 -11.92 -17.13
N ALA A 119 -6.95 -12.56 -16.58
CA ALA A 119 -6.36 -13.76 -17.15
C ALA A 119 -7.40 -14.90 -17.29
N ALA A 120 -8.19 -15.13 -16.24
CA ALA A 120 -9.25 -16.15 -16.24
C ALA A 120 -10.38 -15.87 -17.26
N ALA A 121 -10.54 -14.60 -17.67
CA ALA A 121 -11.54 -14.19 -18.66
C ALA A 121 -10.99 -14.14 -20.09
N GLY A 122 -9.78 -14.62 -20.35
CA GLY A 122 -9.17 -14.64 -21.68
C GLY A 122 -8.08 -13.59 -21.93
N GLY A 123 -7.65 -12.87 -20.89
CA GLY A 123 -6.52 -11.94 -20.97
C GLY A 123 -6.83 -10.65 -21.75
N TRP A 124 -5.82 -9.81 -21.99
CA TRP A 124 -6.00 -8.61 -22.82
C TRP A 124 -5.71 -8.90 -24.30
N PRO A 125 -6.56 -8.44 -25.26
CA PRO A 125 -7.84 -7.76 -25.06
C PRO A 125 -9.04 -8.71 -24.89
N GLY A 126 -8.85 -10.04 -24.98
CA GLY A 126 -9.93 -11.05 -25.07
C GLY A 126 -11.00 -10.97 -23.98
N ALA A 127 -10.62 -10.65 -22.74
CA ALA A 127 -11.52 -10.46 -21.60
C ALA A 127 -12.54 -9.32 -21.77
N PHE A 128 -12.33 -8.46 -22.77
CA PHE A 128 -13.15 -7.28 -23.05
C PHE A 128 -13.74 -7.28 -24.47
N GLN A 129 -13.58 -8.37 -25.22
CA GLN A 129 -14.25 -8.53 -26.50
C GLN A 129 -15.67 -9.05 -26.25
N ALA A 130 -16.66 -8.47 -26.94
CA ALA A 130 -18.01 -9.00 -26.93
C ALA A 130 -18.01 -10.40 -27.57
N ALA A 131 -18.77 -11.34 -27.01
CA ALA A 131 -19.00 -12.58 -27.75
C ALA A 131 -19.79 -12.25 -29.02
N PRO A 132 -19.56 -12.95 -30.15
CA PRO A 132 -20.45 -12.82 -31.30
C PRO A 132 -21.86 -13.24 -30.87
N GLY A 133 -22.75 -12.26 -30.66
CA GLY A 133 -24.14 -12.48 -30.20
C GLY A 133 -24.63 -11.52 -29.09
N ASP A 134 -23.74 -10.85 -28.37
CA ASP A 134 -24.14 -9.98 -27.23
C ASP A 134 -24.69 -8.60 -27.66
N LEU A 135 -24.68 -8.27 -28.95
CA LEU A 135 -25.13 -6.97 -29.48
C LEU A 135 -26.58 -6.96 -30.00
N GLU A 136 -27.31 -8.08 -29.89
CA GLU A 136 -28.68 -8.20 -30.42
C GLU A 136 -29.79 -8.28 -29.33
N ALA A 137 -29.50 -7.92 -28.08
CA ALA A 137 -30.48 -7.87 -26.98
C ALA A 137 -30.62 -6.44 -26.43
#